data_AF-A0ABD4YZQ8-F1
#
_entry.id   AF-A0ABD4YZQ8-F1
#
_cell.length_a   1.000
_cell.length_b   1.000
_cell.length_c   1.000
_cell.angle_alpha   90.00
_cell.angle_beta   90.00
_cell.angle_gamma   90.00
#
_symmetry.space_group_name_H-M   'P 1'
#
loop_
_entity.id
_entity.type
_entity.pdbx_description
1 polymer ?
#
loop_
_entity_poly.entity_id
_entity_poly.type
_entity_poly.pdbx_seq_one_letter_code
_entity_poly.pdbx_strand_id
1 'polypeptide(L)'
;MPLNLTNLARGLALALAVAVLAGCATSKEKLLTHGDRTMMDIWQQEAGDGGGAAGRNAGRQLLDARQSLRRPLTDADVQAAPVEQMRYTRTARNEVHRQFQRLPNPDLVMYVYPHLAGTDPVPVPGYTTVFPLYQRVQYAMPGERTEDY
;
A
#
# COMPACT_ATOMS: atom_id res chain seq x y z
N MET A 1 -11.55 -30.13 68.68
CA MET A 1 -10.84 -29.28 67.71
C MET A 1 -11.41 -29.55 66.31
N PRO A 2 -12.47 -28.86 65.86
CA PRO A 2 -12.91 -29.02 64.49
C PRO A 2 -12.03 -28.16 63.58
N LEU A 3 -11.30 -28.79 62.67
CA LEU A 3 -10.54 -28.08 61.62
C LEU A 3 -11.52 -27.24 60.78
N ASN A 4 -11.22 -25.95 60.61
CA ASN A 4 -11.96 -25.00 59.78
C ASN A 4 -11.80 -25.33 58.29
N LEU A 5 -12.49 -26.38 57.84
CA LEU A 5 -12.51 -26.90 56.47
C LEU A 5 -12.93 -25.84 55.44
N THR A 6 -13.80 -24.91 55.84
CA THR A 6 -14.28 -23.77 55.05
C THR A 6 -13.21 -22.71 54.77
N ASN A 7 -12.32 -22.45 55.74
CA ASN A 7 -11.20 -21.52 55.53
C ASN A 7 -10.13 -22.13 54.62
N LEU A 8 -9.91 -23.45 54.74
CA LEU A 8 -9.00 -24.19 53.86
C LEU A 8 -9.52 -24.24 52.41
N ALA A 9 -10.82 -24.49 52.22
CA ALA A 9 -11.46 -24.46 50.90
C ALA A 9 -11.42 -23.07 50.23
N ARG A 10 -11.63 -21.99 50.99
CA ARG A 10 -11.49 -20.61 50.49
C ARG A 10 -10.05 -20.29 50.08
N GLY A 11 -9.06 -20.70 50.87
CA GLY A 11 -7.66 -20.53 50.53
C GLY A 11 -7.27 -21.26 49.24
N LEU A 12 -7.78 -22.50 49.08
CA LEU A 12 -7.52 -23.31 47.90
C LEU A 12 -8.19 -22.73 46.63
N ALA A 13 -9.43 -22.22 46.77
CA ALA A 13 -10.13 -21.52 45.68
C ALA A 13 -9.41 -20.23 45.25
N LEU A 14 -8.88 -19.46 46.21
CA LEU A 14 -8.08 -18.26 45.94
C LEU A 14 -6.77 -18.61 45.21
N ALA A 15 -6.06 -19.65 45.66
CA ALA A 15 -4.85 -20.11 45.00
C ALA A 15 -5.10 -20.58 43.55
N LEU A 16 -6.24 -21.25 43.33
CA LEU A 16 -6.63 -21.72 42.00
C LEU A 16 -7.03 -20.55 41.07
N ALA A 17 -7.72 -19.54 41.59
CA ALA A 17 -8.02 -18.31 40.84
C ALA A 17 -6.74 -17.54 40.44
N VAL A 18 -5.75 -17.46 41.32
CA VAL A 18 -4.45 -16.84 41.02
C VAL A 18 -3.68 -17.65 39.96
N ALA A 19 -3.75 -18.98 40.00
CA ALA A 19 -3.10 -19.85 39.01
C ALA A 19 -3.73 -19.73 37.61
N VAL A 20 -5.04 -19.52 37.50
CA VAL A 20 -5.72 -19.30 36.20
C VAL A 20 -5.41 -17.90 35.64
N LEU A 21 -5.11 -16.92 36.50
CA LEU A 21 -4.66 -15.58 36.09
C LEU A 21 -3.18 -15.51 35.72
N ALA A 22 -2.38 -16.54 36.04
CA ALA A 22 -1.03 -16.70 35.53
C ALA A 22 -1.10 -17.09 34.05
N GLY A 23 -1.20 -16.08 33.18
CA GLY A 23 -1.17 -16.28 31.74
C GLY A 23 0.10 -17.02 31.28
N CYS A 24 0.02 -17.68 30.13
CA CYS A 24 1.17 -18.29 29.46
C CYS A 24 2.18 -17.20 29.05
N ALA A 25 3.05 -16.80 29.97
CA ALA A 25 4.15 -15.89 29.69
C ALA A 25 5.21 -16.67 28.89
N THR A 26 5.21 -16.50 27.57
CA THR A 26 6.35 -16.93 26.75
C THR A 26 7.57 -16.07 27.11
N SER A 27 8.74 -16.69 27.24
CA SER A 27 9.95 -15.97 27.61
C SER A 27 10.58 -15.27 26.40
N LYS A 28 11.30 -14.18 26.63
CA LYS A 28 11.97 -13.39 25.58
C LYS A 28 12.96 -14.24 24.80
N GLU A 29 13.63 -15.16 25.47
CA GLU A 29 14.64 -16.07 24.92
C GLU A 29 14.02 -17.10 23.97
N LYS A 30 12.74 -17.43 24.17
CA LYS A 30 11.97 -18.34 23.31
C LYS A 30 11.39 -17.62 22.09
N LEU A 31 11.04 -16.34 22.23
CA LEU A 31 10.54 -15.51 21.11
C LEU A 31 11.65 -14.91 20.26
N LEU A 32 12.78 -14.57 20.87
CA LEU A 32 13.94 -13.99 20.21
C LEU A 32 15.08 -14.97 20.40
N THR A 33 15.30 -15.84 19.41
CA THR A 33 16.41 -16.78 19.43
C THR A 33 17.72 -15.99 19.39
N HIS A 34 18.47 -15.96 20.49
CA HIS A 34 19.84 -15.45 20.52
C HIS A 34 20.77 -16.66 20.34
N GLY A 35 21.62 -16.65 19.32
CA GLY A 35 22.56 -17.73 19.00
C GLY A 35 23.34 -17.46 17.71
N ASP A 36 24.25 -18.36 17.33
CA ASP A 36 25.17 -18.23 16.18
C ASP A 36 24.51 -18.35 14.79
N ARG A 37 23.18 -18.16 14.71
CA ARG A 37 22.43 -18.25 13.45
C ARG A 37 22.38 -16.91 12.77
N THR A 38 22.68 -16.89 11.48
CA THR A 38 22.54 -15.66 10.69
C THR A 38 21.06 -15.34 10.47
N MET A 39 20.72 -14.07 10.23
CA MET A 39 19.36 -13.67 9.84
C MET A 39 18.87 -14.42 8.59
N MET A 40 19.80 -14.81 7.72
CA MET A 40 19.50 -15.61 6.52
C MET A 40 19.06 -17.03 6.89
N ASP A 41 19.70 -17.67 7.87
CA ASP A 41 19.32 -19.01 8.34
C ASP A 41 17.93 -19.00 8.99
N ILE A 42 17.62 -17.95 9.75
CA ILE A 42 16.29 -17.74 10.37
C ILE A 42 15.23 -17.56 9.28
N TRP A 43 15.52 -16.74 8.26
CA TRP A 43 14.59 -16.51 7.16
C TRP A 43 14.32 -17.79 6.36
N GLN A 44 15.35 -18.57 6.01
CA GLN A 44 15.17 -19.80 5.26
C GLN A 44 14.38 -20.86 6.03
N GLN A 45 14.57 -20.93 7.34
CA GLN A 45 13.88 -21.89 8.20
C GLN A 45 12.42 -21.50 8.45
N GLU A 46 12.14 -20.24 8.75
CA GLU A 46 10.79 -19.77 9.14
C GLU A 46 9.94 -19.31 7.95
N ALA A 47 10.54 -18.86 6.84
CA ALA A 47 9.80 -18.47 5.64
C ALA A 47 9.51 -19.66 4.69
N GLY A 48 10.04 -20.85 4.98
CA GLY A 48 9.79 -22.08 4.22
C GLY A 48 10.48 -22.16 2.85
N ASP A 49 11.44 -21.27 2.58
CA ASP A 49 12.13 -21.15 1.28
C ASP A 49 13.49 -21.89 1.24
N GLY A 50 13.88 -22.55 2.35
CA GLY A 50 15.08 -23.38 2.39
C GLY A 50 14.97 -24.59 1.45
N GLY A 51 15.66 -24.56 0.31
CA GLY A 51 15.65 -25.60 -0.72
C GLY A 51 15.94 -27.01 -0.18
N GLY A 52 14.89 -27.78 0.10
CA GLY A 52 14.99 -29.14 0.63
C GLY A 52 13.62 -29.71 1.03
N ALA A 53 13.54 -31.02 1.30
CA ALA A 53 12.30 -31.67 1.76
C ALA A 53 11.79 -31.08 3.09
N ALA A 54 12.71 -30.68 3.97
CA ALA A 54 12.39 -30.02 5.25
C ALA A 54 11.78 -28.61 5.04
N GLY A 55 12.32 -27.79 4.13
CA GLY A 55 11.77 -26.45 3.84
C GLY A 55 10.41 -26.49 3.18
N ARG A 56 10.14 -27.47 2.30
CA ARG A 56 8.79 -27.69 1.74
C ARG A 56 7.76 -28.02 2.83
N ASN A 57 8.15 -28.77 3.86
CA ASN A 57 7.26 -29.11 4.96
C ASN A 57 7.03 -27.92 5.91
N ALA A 58 8.09 -27.14 6.19
CA ALA A 58 7.98 -25.91 6.97
C ALA A 58 7.12 -24.85 6.25
N GLY A 59 7.31 -24.67 4.94
CA GLY A 59 6.48 -23.78 4.12
C GLY A 59 5.02 -24.21 4.08
N ARG A 60 4.73 -25.52 4.00
CA ARG A 60 3.36 -26.04 4.10
C ARG A 60 2.74 -25.80 5.48
N GLN A 61 3.46 -26.09 6.56
CA GLN A 61 2.99 -25.81 7.92
C GLN A 61 2.70 -24.32 8.13
N LEU A 62 3.55 -23.45 7.57
CA LEU A 62 3.37 -22.00 7.63
C LEU A 62 2.15 -21.53 6.81
N LEU A 63 1.94 -22.13 5.63
CA LEU A 63 0.74 -21.89 4.83
C LEU A 63 -0.53 -22.38 5.53
N ASP A 64 -0.49 -23.56 6.16
CA ASP A 64 -1.61 -24.11 6.93
C ASP A 64 -1.93 -23.24 8.16
N ALA A 65 -0.89 -22.77 8.88
CA ALA A 65 -1.05 -21.83 9.98
C ALA A 65 -1.60 -20.46 9.52
N ARG A 66 -1.19 -19.97 8.35
CA ARG A 66 -1.76 -18.75 7.76
C ARG A 66 -3.21 -18.96 7.31
N GLN A 67 -3.55 -20.14 6.82
CA GLN A 67 -4.92 -20.48 6.44
C GLN A 67 -5.83 -20.62 7.66
N SER A 68 -5.34 -21.16 8.79
CA SER A 68 -6.14 -21.24 10.03
C SER A 68 -6.45 -19.88 10.65
N LEU A 69 -5.57 -18.89 10.44
CA LEU A 69 -5.77 -17.49 10.86
C LEU A 69 -6.63 -16.69 9.88
N ARG A 70 -6.93 -17.22 8.69
CA ARG A 70 -7.73 -16.53 7.69
C ARG A 70 -9.21 -16.68 8.05
N ARG A 71 -9.85 -15.57 8.41
CA ARG A 71 -11.32 -15.53 8.52
C ARG A 71 -11.93 -15.95 7.16
N PRO A 72 -12.81 -16.96 7.10
CA PRO A 72 -13.48 -17.30 5.86
C PRO A 72 -14.33 -16.12 5.40
N LEU A 73 -14.29 -15.82 4.10
CA LEU A 73 -15.20 -14.85 3.52
C LEU A 73 -16.61 -15.42 3.62
N THR A 74 -17.54 -14.61 4.13
CA THR A 74 -18.97 -14.96 4.12
C THR A 74 -19.54 -14.75 2.73
N ASP A 75 -20.68 -15.36 2.41
CA ASP A 75 -21.38 -15.11 1.14
C ASP A 75 -21.71 -13.62 0.95
N ALA A 76 -21.97 -12.91 2.05
CA ALA A 76 -22.14 -11.46 2.04
C ALA A 76 -20.87 -10.71 1.61
N ASP A 77 -19.68 -11.13 2.08
CA ASP A 77 -18.40 -10.54 1.68
C ASP A 77 -18.11 -10.79 0.20
N VAL A 78 -18.40 -12.01 -0.30
CA VAL A 78 -18.23 -12.37 -1.71
C VAL A 78 -19.17 -11.56 -2.60
N GLN A 79 -20.43 -11.38 -2.17
CA GLN A 79 -21.42 -10.61 -2.92
C GLN A 79 -21.14 -9.09 -2.89
N ALA A 80 -20.54 -8.58 -1.81
CA ALA A 80 -20.15 -7.18 -1.68
C ALA A 80 -18.84 -6.83 -2.39
N ALA A 81 -17.96 -7.82 -2.60
CA ALA A 81 -16.63 -7.62 -3.20
C ALA A 81 -16.65 -6.86 -4.54
N PRO A 82 -17.54 -7.16 -5.51
CA PRO A 82 -17.58 -6.43 -6.77
C PRO A 82 -17.87 -4.93 -6.58
N VAL A 83 -18.78 -4.57 -5.67
CA VAL A 83 -19.15 -3.17 -5.41
C VAL A 83 -18.00 -2.42 -4.73
N GLU A 84 -17.34 -3.04 -3.77
CA GLU A 84 -16.15 -2.46 -3.11
C GLU A 84 -14.96 -2.31 -4.07
N GLN A 85 -14.72 -3.30 -4.93
CA GLN A 85 -13.66 -3.25 -5.93
C GLN A 85 -13.91 -2.18 -6.99
N MET A 86 -15.17 -1.96 -7.41
CA MET A 86 -15.52 -0.87 -8.33
C MET A 86 -15.21 0.51 -7.73
N ARG A 87 -15.42 0.70 -6.42
CA ARG A 87 -15.15 1.98 -5.74
C ARG A 87 -13.67 2.34 -5.68
N TYR A 88 -12.78 1.35 -5.69
CA TYR A 88 -11.34 1.58 -5.59
C TYR A 88 -10.75 2.31 -6.82
N THR A 89 -11.26 2.02 -8.02
CA THR A 89 -10.79 2.65 -9.26
C THR A 89 -11.72 3.75 -9.76
N ARG A 90 -13.01 3.70 -9.42
CA ARG A 90 -14.03 4.55 -10.04
C ARG A 90 -15.04 5.03 -8.99
N THR A 91 -14.82 6.24 -8.50
CA THR A 91 -15.83 6.98 -7.74
C THR A 91 -16.38 8.10 -8.61
N ALA A 92 -17.66 8.46 -8.45
CA ALA A 92 -18.25 9.62 -9.13
C ALA A 92 -17.42 10.91 -8.91
N ARG A 93 -16.69 11.00 -7.79
CA ARG A 93 -15.78 12.10 -7.49
C ARG A 93 -14.51 12.08 -8.36
N ASN A 94 -13.91 10.92 -8.61
CA ASN A 94 -12.76 10.74 -9.52
C ASN A 94 -13.15 10.90 -11.00
N GLU A 95 -14.42 10.65 -11.35
CA GLU A 95 -14.92 10.90 -12.71
C GLU A 95 -15.14 12.39 -12.98
N VAL A 96 -15.59 13.13 -11.96
CA VAL A 96 -15.84 14.57 -12.05
C VAL A 96 -14.54 15.39 -11.93
N HIS A 97 -13.55 14.90 -11.17
CA HIS A 97 -12.26 15.59 -10.99
C HIS A 97 -11.18 14.90 -11.82
N ARG A 98 -10.66 15.58 -12.84
CA ARG A 98 -9.53 15.11 -13.66
C ARG A 98 -8.36 14.73 -12.75
N GLN A 99 -8.01 13.45 -12.70
CA GLN A 99 -6.87 12.96 -11.89
C GLN A 99 -5.54 13.54 -12.36
N PHE A 100 -5.42 13.87 -13.65
CA PHE A 100 -4.26 14.54 -14.22
C PHE A 100 -4.68 15.89 -14.79
N GLN A 101 -4.28 16.95 -14.10
CA GLN A 101 -4.51 18.32 -14.56
C GLN A 101 -3.49 18.67 -15.65
N ARG A 102 -3.91 19.49 -16.61
CA ARG A 102 -3.01 19.98 -17.67
C ARG A 102 -2.25 21.19 -17.15
N LEU A 103 -0.98 21.30 -17.53
CA LEU A 103 -0.21 22.52 -17.30
C LEU A 103 -0.66 23.61 -18.29
N PRO A 104 -0.74 24.89 -17.89
CA PRO A 104 -1.02 25.97 -18.82
C PRO A 104 0.02 26.02 -19.95
N ASN A 105 -0.46 26.29 -21.15
CA ASN A 105 0.36 26.43 -22.35
C ASN A 105 0.00 27.76 -23.02
N PRO A 106 0.65 28.86 -22.62
CA PRO A 106 0.30 30.18 -23.12
C PRO A 106 0.68 30.32 -24.60
N ASP A 107 -0.06 31.17 -25.29
CA ASP A 107 0.28 31.57 -26.64
C ASP A 107 1.36 32.67 -26.63
N LEU A 108 2.33 32.52 -27.51
CA LEU A 108 3.38 33.50 -27.79
C LEU A 108 3.05 34.27 -29.05
N VAL A 109 3.44 35.54 -29.05
CA VAL A 109 3.24 36.45 -30.17
C VAL A 109 4.61 36.78 -30.77
N MET A 110 4.76 36.58 -32.09
CA MET A 110 5.99 36.94 -32.81
C MET A 110 5.65 37.86 -33.97
N TYR A 111 6.48 38.89 -34.13
CA TYR A 111 6.48 39.74 -35.30
C TYR A 111 7.46 39.20 -36.34
N VAL A 112 6.96 38.98 -37.55
CA VAL A 112 7.75 38.57 -38.70
C VAL A 112 8.06 39.82 -39.53
N TYR A 113 9.34 40.14 -39.68
CA TYR A 113 9.77 41.28 -40.49
C TYR A 113 9.46 41.05 -41.98
N PRO A 114 9.19 42.13 -42.75
CA PRO A 114 9.04 42.03 -44.20
C PRO A 114 10.26 41.34 -44.83
N HIS A 115 10.02 40.37 -45.72
CA HIS A 115 11.07 39.60 -46.38
C HIS A 115 10.61 39.12 -47.76
N LEU A 116 11.53 38.62 -48.58
CA LEU A 116 11.19 37.99 -49.86
C LEU A 116 10.88 36.51 -49.64
N ALA A 117 9.87 35.98 -50.33
CA ALA A 117 9.61 34.55 -50.35
C ALA A 117 10.80 33.84 -51.06
N GLY A 118 11.36 32.79 -50.44
CA GLY A 118 12.71 32.31 -50.77
C GLY A 118 12.98 31.96 -52.23
N THR A 119 12.09 31.18 -52.88
CA THR A 119 12.30 30.68 -54.26
C THR A 119 11.71 31.56 -55.35
N ASP A 120 10.76 32.42 -55.02
CA ASP A 120 10.09 33.33 -55.94
C ASP A 120 10.03 34.69 -55.24
N PRO A 121 10.62 35.78 -55.76
CA PRO A 121 10.88 37.04 -55.03
C PRO A 121 9.62 37.88 -54.77
N VAL A 122 8.54 37.23 -54.38
CA VAL A 122 7.30 37.85 -53.95
C VAL A 122 7.54 38.50 -52.57
N PRO A 123 7.26 39.80 -52.42
CA PRO A 123 7.42 40.49 -51.14
C PRO A 123 6.35 40.04 -50.15
N VAL A 124 6.80 39.59 -48.99
CA VAL A 124 5.94 39.27 -47.83
C VAL A 124 5.93 40.48 -46.90
N PRO A 125 4.77 41.09 -46.61
CA PRO A 125 4.68 42.21 -45.68
C PRO A 125 4.98 41.75 -44.25
N GLY A 126 5.27 42.70 -43.36
CA GLY A 126 5.41 42.38 -41.94
C GLY A 126 4.07 42.01 -41.32
N TYR A 127 4.03 40.98 -40.48
CA TYR A 127 2.82 40.56 -39.78
C TYR A 127 3.14 39.97 -38.42
N THR A 128 2.13 39.99 -37.55
CA THR A 128 2.18 39.36 -36.23
C THR A 128 1.50 38.00 -36.31
N THR A 129 2.13 36.97 -35.76
CA THR A 129 1.58 35.61 -35.65
C THR A 129 1.56 35.15 -34.21
N VAL A 130 0.67 34.22 -33.90
CA VAL A 130 0.47 33.65 -32.57
C VAL A 130 0.69 32.14 -32.64
N PHE A 131 1.47 31.59 -31.71
CA PHE A 131 1.77 30.16 -31.64
C PHE A 131 1.94 29.69 -30.20
N PRO A 132 1.63 28.43 -29.87
CA PRO A 132 1.73 27.94 -28.50
C PRO A 132 3.17 27.83 -28.02
N LEU A 133 3.42 28.10 -26.74
CA LEU A 133 4.74 27.94 -26.10
C LEU A 133 5.28 26.50 -26.24
N TYR A 134 4.42 25.50 -26.02
CA TYR A 134 4.74 24.07 -26.16
C TYR A 134 3.94 23.41 -27.29
N GLN A 135 4.61 22.55 -28.06
CA GLN A 135 3.98 21.78 -29.15
C GLN A 135 2.97 20.73 -28.64
N ARG A 136 3.15 20.23 -27.42
CA ARG A 136 2.33 19.19 -26.81
C ARG A 136 1.80 19.66 -25.48
N VAL A 137 0.60 19.21 -25.15
CA VAL A 137 0.01 19.41 -23.83
C VAL A 137 0.80 18.59 -22.81
N GLN A 138 1.26 19.27 -21.75
CA GLN A 138 1.88 18.63 -20.60
C GLN A 138 0.87 18.47 -19.47
N TYR A 139 1.03 17.42 -18.68
CA TYR A 139 0.23 17.19 -17.47
C TYR A 139 1.06 17.56 -16.24
N ALA A 140 0.40 18.17 -15.26
CA ALA A 140 1.00 18.60 -14.02
C ALA A 140 1.36 17.40 -13.14
N MET A 141 2.56 17.42 -12.56
CA MET A 141 2.96 16.49 -11.50
C MET A 141 2.27 16.85 -10.18
N PRO A 142 2.15 15.90 -9.23
CA PRO A 142 1.60 16.18 -7.91
C PRO A 142 2.35 17.34 -7.23
N GLY A 143 1.62 18.40 -6.87
CA GLY A 143 2.18 19.59 -6.22
C GLY A 143 2.55 20.74 -7.17
N GLU A 144 2.48 20.54 -8.48
CA GLU A 144 2.66 21.64 -9.44
C GLU A 144 1.40 22.52 -9.54
N ARG A 145 1.62 23.82 -9.75
CA ARG A 145 0.54 24.80 -9.89
C ARG A 145 -0.06 24.73 -11.30
N THR A 146 -1.38 24.74 -11.39
CA THR A 146 -2.14 24.59 -12.65
C THR A 146 -2.85 25.86 -13.11
N GLU A 147 -2.72 26.94 -12.35
CA GLU A 147 -3.34 28.25 -12.61
C GLU A 147 -2.36 29.18 -13.35
N ASP A 148 -2.90 29.97 -14.28
CA ASP A 148 -2.18 31.07 -14.94
C ASP A 148 -1.80 32.18 -13.93
N TYR A 149 -0.86 33.05 -14.31
CA TYR A 149 -0.39 34.16 -13.48
C TYR A 149 -1.22 35.43 -13.70
#